data_AF-A0A2S7MZA7-F1
#
_entry.id   AF-A0A2S7MZA7-F1
#
_cell.length_a   1.000
_cell.length_b   1.000
_cell.length_c   1.000
_cell.angle_alpha   90.00
_cell.angle_beta   90.00
_cell.angle_gamma   90.00
#
_symmetry.space_group_name_H-M   'P 1'
#
loop_
_entity.id
_entity.type
_entity.pdbx_description
1 polymer ?
#
loop_
_entity_poly.entity_id
_entity_poly.type
_entity_poly.pdbx_seq_one_letter_code
_entity_poly.pdbx_strand_id
1 'polypeptide(L)'
;MKNIGIIIIAIIAGFIVIGNIGPILVLGITVGALYFVFKQYVKADKNGKFIWGALGLIILIAAISNLSAFVGLAAMVLLYYLYKNYQEDKTEKVNRDDPFKKFEREWEELSKK
;
A
#
# COMPACT_ATOMS: atom_id res chain seq x y z
N MET A 1 -20.54 13.66 -12.89
CA MET A 1 -20.53 13.51 -11.40
C MET A 1 -19.57 12.40 -10.92
N LYS A 2 -19.43 11.27 -11.62
CA LYS A 2 -18.55 10.14 -11.23
C LYS A 2 -17.09 10.53 -10.94
N ASN A 3 -16.53 11.48 -11.69
CA ASN A 3 -15.12 11.88 -11.51
C ASN A 3 -14.91 12.81 -10.30
N ILE A 4 -15.87 13.70 -9.99
CA ILE A 4 -15.74 14.65 -8.88
C ILE A 4 -15.75 13.93 -7.52
N GLY A 5 -16.65 12.94 -7.35
CA GLY A 5 -16.70 12.13 -6.14
C GLY A 5 -15.39 11.36 -5.89
N ILE A 6 -14.80 10.77 -6.95
CA ILE A 6 -13.52 10.06 -6.85
C ILE A 6 -12.38 11.03 -6.47
N ILE A 7 -12.37 12.24 -7.03
CA ILE A 7 -11.37 13.27 -6.69
C ILE A 7 -11.50 13.67 -5.21
N ILE A 8 -12.71 13.87 -4.69
CA ILE A 8 -12.93 14.21 -3.28
C ILE A 8 -12.45 13.08 -2.36
N ILE A 9 -12.78 11.83 -2.67
CA ILE A 9 -12.33 10.66 -1.91
C ILE A 9 -10.80 10.57 -1.93
N ALA A 10 -10.17 10.78 -3.09
CA ALA A 10 -8.73 10.78 -3.22
C ALA A 10 -8.06 11.89 -2.39
N ILE A 11 -8.64 13.10 -2.35
CA ILE A 11 -8.14 14.20 -1.52
C ILE A 11 -8.21 13.84 -0.04
N ILE A 12 -9.36 13.32 0.43
CA ILE A 12 -9.54 12.91 1.82
C ILE A 12 -8.55 11.79 2.18
N ALA A 13 -8.42 10.78 1.33
CA ALA A 13 -7.43 9.72 1.52
C ALA A 13 -6.00 10.27 1.55
N GLY A 14 -5.67 11.26 0.73
CA GLY A 14 -4.40 11.97 0.76
C GLY A 14 -4.11 12.63 2.11
N PHE A 15 -5.08 13.35 2.68
CA PHE A 15 -4.94 13.93 4.02
C PHE A 15 -4.79 12.85 5.10
N ILE A 16 -5.51 11.73 5.01
CA ILE A 16 -5.36 10.62 5.94
C ILE A 16 -3.94 10.04 5.87
N VAL A 17 -3.38 9.86 4.68
CA VAL A 17 -1.99 9.40 4.51
C VAL A 17 -1.04 10.38 5.17
N ILE A 18 -1.13 11.68 4.85
CA ILE A 18 -0.26 12.72 5.41
C ILE A 18 -0.35 12.76 6.94
N GLY A 19 -1.56 12.72 7.50
CA GLY A 19 -1.79 12.70 8.94
C GLY A 19 -1.26 11.45 9.65
N ASN A 20 -1.01 10.36 8.92
CA ASN A 20 -0.50 9.10 9.46
C ASN A 20 0.94 8.78 9.06
N ILE A 21 1.66 9.69 8.40
CA ILE A 21 3.08 9.49 8.02
C ILE A 21 3.93 9.15 9.25
N GLY A 22 3.77 9.91 10.34
CA GLY A 22 4.50 9.68 11.59
C GLY A 22 4.31 8.26 12.13
N PRO A 23 3.06 7.84 12.43
CA PRO A 23 2.76 6.47 12.85
C PRO A 23 3.29 5.40 11.89
N ILE A 24 3.18 5.58 10.57
CA ILE A 24 3.69 4.62 9.58
C ILE A 24 5.22 4.46 9.70
N LEU A 25 5.95 5.56 9.79
CA LEU A 25 7.39 5.54 9.92
C LEU A 25 7.83 4.88 11.23
N VAL A 26 7.22 5.26 12.35
CA VAL A 26 7.52 4.67 13.66
C VAL A 26 7.20 3.18 13.70
N LEU A 27 6.08 2.76 13.11
CA LEU A 27 5.72 1.35 12.99
C LEU A 27 6.77 0.59 12.16
N GLY A 28 7.23 1.16 11.04
CA GLY A 28 8.30 0.55 10.23
C GLY A 28 9.61 0.38 11.02
N ILE A 29 10.02 1.39 11.78
CA ILE A 29 11.23 1.35 12.62
C ILE A 29 11.06 0.31 13.74
N THR A 30 9.93 0.29 14.42
CA THR A 30 9.67 -0.66 15.52
C THR A 30 9.61 -2.10 15.04
N VAL A 31 9.06 -2.38 13.86
CA VAL A 31 9.13 -3.71 13.23
C VAL A 31 10.57 -4.12 12.94
N GLY A 32 11.38 -3.22 12.38
CA GLY A 32 12.80 -3.48 12.14
C GLY A 32 13.58 -3.73 13.43
N ALA A 33 13.32 -2.94 14.47
CA ALA A 33 13.93 -3.10 15.79
C ALA A 33 13.51 -4.41 16.46
N LEU A 34 12.23 -4.80 16.37
CA LEU A 34 11.73 -6.09 16.85
C LEU A 34 12.45 -7.25 16.18
N TYR A 35 12.63 -7.19 14.86
CA TYR A 35 13.37 -8.23 14.13
C TYR A 35 14.82 -8.34 14.63
N PHE A 36 15.49 -7.20 14.84
CA PHE A 36 16.85 -7.19 15.37
C PHE A 36 16.92 -7.77 16.79
N VAL A 37 16.04 -7.32 17.70
CA VAL A 37 15.99 -7.81 19.08
C VAL A 37 15.65 -9.29 19.13
N PHE A 38 14.72 -9.75 18.30
CA PHE A 38 14.41 -11.17 18.19
C PHE A 38 15.62 -12.00 17.76
N LYS A 39 16.38 -11.52 16.77
CA LYS A 39 17.61 -12.19 16.31
C LYS A 39 18.66 -12.28 17.43
N GLN A 40 18.77 -11.25 18.27
CA GLN A 40 19.69 -11.26 19.42
C GLN A 40 19.18 -12.13 20.57
N TYR A 41 17.87 -12.11 20.83
CA TYR A 41 17.23 -12.95 21.84
C TYR A 41 17.50 -14.45 21.60
N VAL A 42 17.40 -14.89 20.33
CA VAL A 42 17.66 -16.29 19.97
C VAL A 42 19.11 -16.70 20.24
N LYS A 43 20.07 -15.78 20.07
CA LYS A 43 21.50 -16.02 20.25
C LYS A 43 21.99 -15.83 21.69
N ALA A 44 21.18 -15.25 22.56
CA ALA A 44 21.61 -14.83 23.88
C ALA A 44 21.65 -15.98 24.90
N ASP A 45 22.54 -15.85 25.88
CA ASP A 45 22.56 -16.70 27.08
C ASP A 45 21.37 -16.42 28.00
N LYS A 46 21.22 -17.21 29.07
CA LYS A 46 20.07 -17.13 30.00
C LYS A 46 19.79 -15.70 30.52
N ASN A 47 20.83 -14.96 30.92
CA ASN A 47 20.69 -13.58 31.39
C ASN A 47 20.41 -12.60 30.24
N GLY A 48 21.05 -12.81 29.09
CA GLY A 48 20.83 -11.98 27.90
C GLY A 48 19.43 -12.14 27.33
N LYS A 49 18.83 -13.34 27.40
CA LYS A 49 17.43 -13.57 27.02
C LYS A 49 16.47 -12.74 27.86
N PHE A 50 16.71 -12.59 29.16
CA PHE A 50 15.86 -11.73 29.99
C PHE A 50 15.91 -10.27 29.52
N ILE A 51 17.12 -9.75 29.27
CA ILE A 51 17.33 -8.36 28.80
C ILE A 51 16.70 -8.14 27.43
N TRP A 52 17.02 -8.98 26.44
CA TRP A 52 16.47 -8.87 25.08
C TRP A 52 14.96 -9.13 25.05
N GLY A 53 14.45 -9.98 25.93
CA GLY A 53 13.02 -10.25 26.08
C GLY A 53 12.26 -9.03 26.61
N ALA A 54 12.78 -8.41 27.68
CA ALA A 54 12.21 -7.18 28.23
C ALA A 54 12.26 -6.02 27.21
N LEU A 55 13.39 -5.85 26.53
CA LEU A 55 13.53 -4.84 25.48
C LEU A 55 12.56 -5.10 24.32
N GLY A 56 12.42 -6.36 23.89
CA GLY A 56 11.46 -6.75 22.86
C GLY A 56 10.03 -6.41 23.25
N LEU A 57 9.66 -6.63 24.51
CA LEU A 57 8.33 -6.28 25.03
C LEU A 57 8.05 -4.78 24.98
N ILE A 58 9.03 -3.94 25.35
CA ILE A 58 8.90 -2.48 25.26
C ILE A 58 8.69 -2.03 23.82
N ILE A 59 9.46 -2.58 22.87
CA ILE A 59 9.32 -2.24 21.45
C ILE A 59 7.96 -2.73 20.92
N LEU A 60 7.48 -3.89 21.39
CA LEU A 60 6.17 -4.42 21.02
C LEU A 60 5.03 -3.52 21.50
N ILE A 61 5.11 -3.00 22.71
CA ILE A 61 4.15 -2.01 23.24
C ILE A 61 4.19 -0.74 22.38
N ALA A 62 5.38 -0.24 22.04
CA ALA A 62 5.53 0.93 21.18
C ALA A 62 4.92 0.69 19.78
N ALA A 63 5.07 -0.51 19.21
CA ALA A 63 4.44 -0.87 17.94
C ALA A 63 2.90 -0.83 18.03
N ILE A 64 2.33 -1.38 19.11
CA ILE A 64 0.87 -1.37 19.35
C ILE A 64 0.34 0.06 19.51
N SER A 65 1.11 0.97 20.13
CA SER A 65 0.70 2.38 20.24
C SER A 65 0.59 3.10 18.89
N ASN A 66 1.14 2.55 17.81
CA ASN A 66 1.12 3.12 16.46
C ASN A 66 0.10 2.43 15.53
N LEU A 67 -0.99 1.88 16.07
CA LEU A 67 -2.07 1.23 15.30
C LEU A 67 -2.68 2.13 14.22
N SER A 68 -2.65 3.46 14.37
CA SER A 68 -3.11 4.40 13.34
C SER A 68 -2.35 4.28 12.02
N ALA A 69 -1.13 3.72 12.04
CA ALA A 69 -0.38 3.38 10.84
C ALA A 69 -1.17 2.49 9.87
N PHE A 70 -1.98 1.56 10.40
CA PHE A 70 -2.82 0.70 9.56
C PHE A 70 -3.89 1.48 8.79
N VAL A 71 -4.43 2.55 9.40
CA VAL A 71 -5.39 3.44 8.73
C VAL A 71 -4.69 4.20 7.60
N GLY A 72 -3.48 4.72 7.85
CA GLY A 72 -2.67 5.37 6.82
C GLY A 72 -2.29 4.42 5.68
N LEU A 73 -1.92 3.18 6.00
CA LEU A 73 -1.61 2.13 5.01
C LEU A 73 -2.85 1.77 4.17
N ALA A 74 -4.01 1.61 4.79
CA ALA A 74 -5.26 1.36 4.08
C ALA A 74 -5.61 2.52 3.13
N ALA A 75 -5.42 3.76 3.56
CA ALA A 75 -5.61 4.94 2.71
C ALA A 75 -4.63 4.98 1.53
N MET A 76 -3.36 4.59 1.73
CA MET A 76 -2.40 4.44 0.63
C MET A 76 -2.83 3.38 -0.39
N VAL A 77 -3.30 2.21 0.07
CA VAL A 77 -3.80 1.15 -0.82
C VAL A 77 -5.01 1.64 -1.60
N LEU A 78 -5.93 2.35 -0.95
CA LEU A 78 -7.09 2.96 -1.62
C LEU A 78 -6.65 3.94 -2.71
N LEU A 79 -5.69 4.84 -2.42
CA LEU A 79 -5.15 5.77 -3.42
C LEU A 79 -4.50 5.05 -4.60
N TYR A 80 -3.74 3.99 -4.33
CA TYR A 80 -3.14 3.17 -5.39
C TYR A 80 -4.21 2.55 -6.29
N TYR A 81 -5.27 2.00 -5.72
CA TYR A 81 -6.37 1.40 -6.48
C TYR A 81 -7.11 2.45 -7.32
N LEU A 82 -7.42 3.62 -6.74
CA LEU A 82 -8.04 4.73 -7.48
C LEU A 82 -7.17 5.20 -8.65
N TYR A 83 -5.85 5.30 -8.45
CA TYR A 83 -4.90 5.65 -9.49
C TYR A 83 -4.84 4.57 -10.60
N LYS A 84 -4.75 3.30 -10.22
CA LYS A 84 -4.69 2.17 -11.16
C LYS A 84 -5.94 2.08 -12.03
N ASN A 85 -7.13 2.15 -11.42
CA ASN A 85 -8.38 2.12 -12.17
C ASN A 85 -8.51 3.32 -13.13
N TYR A 86 -8.02 4.49 -12.71
CA TYR A 86 -8.02 5.67 -13.57
C TYR A 86 -7.06 5.53 -14.78
N GLN A 87 -5.93 4.84 -14.61
CA GLN A 87 -5.03 4.48 -15.71
C GLN A 87 -5.69 3.46 -16.65
N GLU A 88 -6.30 2.40 -16.13
CA GLU A 88 -6.98 1.38 -16.95
C GLU A 88 -8.13 1.97 -17.77
N ASP A 89 -8.97 2.82 -17.17
CA ASP A 89 -10.04 3.55 -17.87
C ASP A 89 -9.52 4.41 -19.02
N LYS A 90 -8.30 4.99 -18.90
CA LYS A 90 -7.67 5.75 -19.97
C LYS A 90 -7.20 4.83 -21.10
N THR A 91 -6.54 3.73 -20.77
CA THR A 91 -6.05 2.77 -21.77
C THR A 91 -7.21 2.13 -22.55
N GLU A 92 -8.31 1.79 -21.88
CA GLU A 92 -9.51 1.27 -22.56
C GLU A 92 -10.19 2.31 -23.46
N LYS A 93 -10.20 3.59 -23.08
CA LYS A 93 -10.75 4.66 -23.94
C LYS A 93 -9.89 4.86 -25.19
N VAL A 94 -8.57 4.95 -25.03
CA VAL A 94 -7.64 5.07 -26.16
C VAL A 94 -7.79 3.89 -27.12
N ASN A 95 -7.95 2.67 -26.60
CA ASN A 95 -8.12 1.48 -27.42
C ASN A 95 -9.52 1.40 -28.09
N ARG A 96 -10.56 1.98 -27.49
CA ARG A 96 -11.90 2.07 -28.13
C ARG A 96 -11.99 3.14 -29.20
N ASP A 97 -11.29 4.25 -29.01
CA ASP A 97 -11.29 5.39 -29.93
C ASP A 97 -10.31 5.20 -31.11
N ASP A 98 -9.61 4.06 -31.19
CA ASP A 98 -8.73 3.73 -32.31
C ASP A 98 -9.53 3.47 -33.61
N PRO A 99 -9.38 4.32 -34.65
CA PRO A 99 -10.13 4.18 -35.90
C PRO A 99 -9.71 2.96 -36.73
N PHE A 100 -8.55 2.35 -36.46
CA PHE A 100 -8.03 1.20 -37.20
C PHE A 100 -8.54 -0.14 -36.68
N LYS A 101 -9.01 -0.19 -35.44
CA LYS A 101 -9.43 -1.44 -34.79
C LYS A 101 -10.63 -2.12 -35.46
N LYS A 102 -11.52 -1.34 -36.08
CA LYS A 102 -12.61 -1.89 -36.91
C LYS A 102 -12.06 -2.56 -38.17
N PHE A 103 -11.07 -1.94 -38.82
CA PHE A 103 -10.46 -2.48 -40.04
C PHE A 103 -9.64 -3.73 -39.76
N GLU A 104 -8.87 -3.75 -38.67
CA GLU A 104 -8.11 -4.94 -38.27
C GLU A 104 -9.01 -6.15 -38.01
N ARG A 105 -10.15 -5.94 -37.34
CA ARG A 105 -11.15 -6.99 -37.11
C ARG A 105 -11.74 -7.52 -38.42
N GLU A 106 -12.11 -6.64 -39.35
CA GLU A 106 -12.62 -7.05 -40.66
C GLU A 106 -11.57 -7.80 -41.48
N TRP A 107 -10.31 -7.38 -41.41
CA TRP A 107 -9.19 -8.07 -42.05
C TRP A 107 -8.94 -9.46 -41.45
N GLU A 108 -9.04 -9.61 -40.13
CA GLU A 108 -8.92 -10.89 -39.43
C GLU A 108 -10.05 -11.87 -39.80
N GLU A 109 -11.27 -11.37 -40.01
CA GLU A 109 -12.42 -12.16 -40.47
C GLU A 109 -12.24 -12.62 -41.93
N LEU A 110 -11.70 -11.75 -42.79
CA LEU A 110 -11.42 -12.07 -44.19
C LEU A 110 -10.26 -13.07 -44.34
N SER A 111 -9.25 -12.99 -43.49
CA SER A 111 -8.07 -13.87 -43.53
C SER A 111 -8.28 -15.24 -42.89
N LYS A 112 -9.34 -15.42 -42.12
CA LYS A 112 -9.77 -16.73 -41.58
C LYS A 112 -10.58 -17.57 -42.58
N LYS A 113 -10.85 -17.02 -43.77
CA LYS A 113 -11.59 -17.67 -44.86
C LYS A 113 -10.65 -18.16 -45.96
#